data_AF-A0AA97BJV6-F1
#
_entry.id   AF-A0AA97BJV6-F1
#
_cell.length_a   1.000
_cell.length_b   1.000
_cell.length_c   1.000
_cell.angle_alpha   90.00
_cell.angle_beta   90.00
_cell.angle_gamma   90.00
#
_symmetry.space_group_name_H-M   'P 1'
#
loop_
_entity.id
_entity.type
_entity.pdbx_description
1 polymer ?
#
loop_
_entity_poly.entity_id
_entity_poly.type
_entity_poly.pdbx_seq_one_letter_code
_entity_poly.pdbx_strand_id
1 'polypeptide(L)'
;MSIFKIKWKRGDLAAYFGLMTNNLTNLLTMMGLLIFVVGIPSEIVYGRIAPAFGFAVLLASVSYAYFGQQMIKQTGRNDVTALPSGPSAPSIFTVTFLVIMPVYQTTQNAEFAIQIALVWCFVESMILVGGSFLGETIRKMIPRTVLLSCLSGLGLLLLAMNPMLQAFEAPTVSFIVLLLIFINWFGKKPIFARIPTGLLLLIAGTVLAWVSGLQSAEAIKDSMASFGFNPPGIHIDSFFQGLPHALPYLASAVPLGLANYIFDLENIESAHAAGDEYNTRKVMLANGLSSTVGCFMGNPFPVTVYVGHAGWKAMGASVGYTLASGITMFIVPLFGIGAFMLAIIPMTAIVPILVFIGVVTANQVVRETPKIEVPVIFICLFPWIANWALTMVNSVMGAAGTSASAIGVETLLHKGVYYQGLVHLGNGAPLASMLWGCIAIFAILNQPLRGAIAAAAGAILVFFGIIHSPAVGIATGSTLMFVYAYLMMAALFVLKHFLDSRKSVEEQQAEKSEKLSKSV
;
A
#
# COMPACT_ATOMS: atom_id res chain seq x y z
N MET A 1 22.32 -29.71 6.24
CA MET A 1 21.84 -28.35 6.55
C MET A 1 20.49 -28.16 5.85
N SER A 2 19.35 -28.47 6.50
CA SER A 2 18.04 -28.40 5.80
C SER A 2 17.56 -26.94 5.74
N ILE A 3 17.65 -26.33 4.56
CA ILE A 3 17.56 -24.88 4.40
C ILE A 3 16.17 -24.30 4.73
N PHE A 4 15.07 -25.06 4.73
CA PHE A 4 13.77 -24.60 5.23
C PHE A 4 12.88 -25.77 5.69
N LYS A 5 12.76 -26.03 6.99
CA LYS A 5 11.65 -26.87 7.52
C LYS A 5 10.43 -25.98 7.75
N ILE A 6 9.80 -25.52 6.66
CA ILE A 6 8.58 -24.72 6.74
C ILE A 6 7.40 -25.65 7.00
N LYS A 7 6.76 -25.49 8.16
CA LYS A 7 5.56 -26.25 8.53
C LYS A 7 4.32 -25.53 8.00
N TRP A 8 3.63 -26.14 7.04
CA TRP A 8 2.33 -25.65 6.57
C TRP A 8 1.25 -25.81 7.65
N LYS A 9 0.42 -24.79 7.79
CA LYS A 9 -0.77 -24.77 8.64
C LYS A 9 -2.03 -24.69 7.79
N ARG A 10 -3.19 -24.97 8.40
CA ARG A 10 -4.50 -24.89 7.74
C ARG A 10 -4.78 -23.50 7.15
N GLY A 11 -4.33 -22.43 7.81
CA GLY A 11 -4.52 -21.05 7.35
C GLY A 11 -3.64 -20.66 6.15
N ASP A 12 -2.53 -21.36 5.90
CA ASP A 12 -1.62 -21.01 4.80
C ASP A 12 -2.27 -21.15 3.42
N LEU A 13 -3.20 -22.09 3.24
CA LEU A 13 -3.86 -22.28 1.96
C LEU A 13 -4.74 -21.08 1.57
N ALA A 14 -5.54 -20.60 2.52
CA ALA A 14 -6.38 -19.42 2.34
C ALA A 14 -5.54 -18.17 2.11
N ALA A 15 -4.50 -18.00 2.93
CA ALA A 15 -3.59 -16.87 2.83
C ALA A 15 -2.80 -16.86 1.52
N TYR A 16 -2.39 -18.04 1.05
CA TYR A 16 -1.71 -18.21 -0.24
C TYR A 16 -2.59 -17.75 -1.39
N PHE A 17 -3.80 -18.30 -1.54
CA PHE A 17 -4.67 -17.93 -2.67
C PHE A 17 -5.13 -16.47 -2.60
N GLY A 18 -5.38 -15.95 -1.39
CA GLY A 18 -5.70 -14.53 -1.21
C GLY A 18 -4.55 -13.62 -1.63
N LEU A 19 -3.33 -13.87 -1.15
CA LEU A 19 -2.16 -13.05 -1.48
C LEU A 19 -1.77 -13.21 -2.95
N MET A 20 -1.72 -14.44 -3.45
CA MET A 20 -1.40 -14.77 -4.83
C MET A 20 -2.34 -14.05 -5.80
N THR A 21 -3.64 -14.13 -5.58
CA THR A 21 -4.62 -13.51 -6.49
C THR A 21 -4.50 -12.00 -6.48
N ASN A 22 -4.31 -11.39 -5.31
CA ASN A 22 -4.13 -9.95 -5.24
C ASN A 22 -2.89 -9.50 -6.00
N ASN A 23 -1.76 -10.19 -5.78
CA ASN A 23 -0.51 -9.93 -6.49
C ASN A 23 -0.66 -10.17 -8.00
N LEU A 24 -1.37 -11.23 -8.40
CA LEU A 24 -1.64 -11.56 -9.81
C LEU A 24 -2.52 -10.50 -10.49
N THR A 25 -3.53 -10.00 -9.78
CA THR A 25 -4.41 -8.91 -10.26
C THR A 25 -3.61 -7.65 -10.50
N ASN A 26 -2.73 -7.30 -9.56
CA ASN A 26 -1.86 -6.14 -9.70
C ASN A 26 -0.87 -6.32 -10.86
N LEU A 27 -0.31 -7.52 -11.03
CA LEU A 27 0.56 -7.85 -12.17
C LEU A 27 -0.19 -7.71 -13.51
N LEU A 28 -1.40 -8.25 -13.62
CA LEU A 28 -2.22 -8.15 -14.82
C LEU A 28 -2.69 -6.72 -15.10
N THR A 29 -3.04 -5.97 -14.05
CA THR A 29 -3.38 -4.55 -14.14
C THR A 29 -2.18 -3.77 -14.68
N MET A 30 -0.98 -3.99 -14.14
CA MET A 30 0.24 -3.37 -14.65
C MET A 30 0.47 -3.71 -16.12
N MET A 31 0.37 -4.99 -16.51
CA MET A 31 0.55 -5.40 -17.91
C MET A 31 -0.49 -4.74 -18.82
N GLY A 32 -1.76 -4.72 -18.43
CA GLY A 32 -2.84 -4.12 -19.20
C GLY A 32 -2.69 -2.60 -19.35
N LEU A 33 -2.27 -1.91 -18.29
CA LEU A 33 -2.00 -0.47 -18.36
C LEU A 33 -0.84 -0.17 -19.32
N LEU A 34 0.26 -0.94 -19.26
CA LEU A 34 1.39 -0.73 -20.16
C LEU A 34 1.02 -0.99 -21.63
N ILE A 35 0.34 -2.09 -21.92
CA ILE A 35 0.02 -2.50 -23.29
C ILE A 35 -1.09 -1.62 -23.88
N PHE A 36 -2.23 -1.51 -23.19
CA PHE A 36 -3.44 -0.95 -23.77
C PHE A 36 -3.63 0.54 -23.49
N VAL A 37 -3.07 1.07 -22.41
CA VAL A 37 -3.22 2.50 -22.06
C VAL A 37 -2.00 3.31 -22.50
N VAL A 38 -0.79 2.81 -22.24
CA VAL A 38 0.44 3.49 -22.66
C VAL A 38 0.81 3.16 -24.10
N GLY A 39 0.62 1.91 -24.54
CA GLY A 39 1.03 1.45 -25.88
C GLY A 39 2.42 0.84 -25.92
N ILE A 40 2.96 0.37 -24.79
CA ILE A 40 4.25 -0.34 -24.75
C ILE A 40 4.09 -1.70 -25.46
N PRO A 41 5.03 -2.09 -26.34
CA PRO A 41 5.01 -3.39 -27.01
C PRO A 41 4.85 -4.57 -26.05
N SER A 42 3.95 -5.48 -26.39
CA SER A 42 3.59 -6.63 -25.55
C SER A 42 4.78 -7.55 -25.28
N GLU A 43 5.71 -7.64 -26.23
CA GLU A 43 6.94 -8.43 -26.16
C GLU A 43 7.85 -7.94 -25.03
N ILE A 44 7.92 -6.61 -24.81
CA ILE A 44 8.69 -6.03 -23.71
C ILE A 44 7.96 -6.26 -22.38
N VAL A 45 6.65 -6.12 -22.35
CA VAL A 45 5.86 -6.28 -21.12
C VAL A 45 5.91 -7.73 -20.63
N TYR A 46 5.59 -8.69 -21.49
CA TYR A 46 5.58 -10.13 -21.17
C TYR A 46 6.99 -10.73 -21.08
N GLY A 47 7.91 -10.33 -21.96
CA GLY A 47 9.23 -10.93 -22.07
C GLY A 47 10.26 -10.38 -21.07
N ARG A 48 10.09 -9.14 -20.59
CA ARG A 48 11.07 -8.45 -19.75
C ARG A 48 10.48 -7.97 -18.42
N ILE A 49 9.46 -7.13 -18.45
CA ILE A 49 8.97 -6.44 -17.24
C ILE A 49 8.30 -7.42 -16.27
N ALA A 50 7.31 -8.18 -16.75
CA ALA A 50 6.53 -9.09 -15.92
C ALA A 50 7.38 -10.17 -15.22
N PRO A 51 8.29 -10.90 -15.90
CA PRO A 51 9.11 -11.91 -15.24
C PRO A 51 10.11 -11.32 -14.25
N ALA A 52 10.68 -10.15 -14.54
CA ALA A 52 11.57 -9.44 -13.62
C ALA A 52 10.83 -8.96 -12.36
N PHE A 53 9.57 -8.54 -12.52
CA PHE A 53 8.71 -8.19 -11.38
C PHE A 53 8.40 -9.43 -10.53
N GLY A 54 7.99 -10.53 -11.17
CA GLY A 54 7.76 -11.80 -10.49
C GLY A 54 8.97 -12.28 -9.69
N PHE A 55 10.17 -12.11 -10.26
CA PHE A 55 11.42 -12.45 -9.59
C PHE A 55 11.72 -11.54 -8.39
N ALA A 56 11.52 -10.23 -8.52
CA ALA A 56 11.66 -9.28 -7.40
C ALA A 56 10.71 -9.63 -6.24
N VAL A 57 9.47 -10.00 -6.54
CA VAL A 57 8.50 -10.45 -5.52
C VAL A 57 8.99 -11.72 -4.84
N LEU A 58 9.51 -12.71 -5.59
CA LEU A 58 10.08 -13.93 -5.03
C LEU A 58 11.23 -13.64 -4.06
N LEU A 59 12.15 -12.73 -4.40
CA LEU A 59 13.27 -12.37 -3.52
C LEU A 59 12.79 -11.77 -2.19
N ALA A 60 11.77 -10.90 -2.24
CA ALA A 60 11.14 -10.35 -1.04
C ALA A 60 10.44 -11.46 -0.23
N SER A 61 9.69 -12.35 -0.88
CA SER A 61 9.02 -13.49 -0.22
C SER A 61 10.00 -14.41 0.49
N VAL A 62 11.12 -14.76 -0.14
CA VAL A 62 12.18 -15.59 0.44
C VAL A 62 12.77 -14.92 1.68
N SER A 63 13.03 -13.62 1.60
CA SER A 63 13.56 -12.83 2.71
C SER A 63 12.59 -12.80 3.89
N TYR A 64 11.31 -12.53 3.65
CA TYR A 64 10.29 -12.50 4.70
C TYR A 64 10.01 -13.88 5.29
N ALA A 65 10.04 -14.93 4.47
CA ALA A 65 9.96 -16.29 4.95
C ALA A 65 11.15 -16.64 5.86
N TYR A 66 12.36 -16.23 5.47
CA TYR A 66 13.56 -16.38 6.28
C TYR A 66 13.45 -15.63 7.61
N PHE A 67 12.96 -14.39 7.61
CA PHE A 67 12.75 -13.62 8.83
C PHE A 67 11.70 -14.26 9.76
N GLY A 68 10.61 -14.79 9.20
CA GLY A 68 9.61 -15.54 9.97
C GLY A 68 10.20 -16.80 10.60
N GLN A 69 11.03 -17.55 9.86
CA GLN A 69 11.75 -18.71 10.41
C GLN A 69 12.75 -18.33 11.50
N GLN A 70 13.46 -17.21 11.34
CA GLN A 70 14.36 -16.68 12.36
C GLN A 70 13.58 -16.38 13.64
N MET A 71 12.42 -15.74 13.54
CA MET A 71 11.55 -15.42 14.67
C MET A 71 11.02 -16.69 15.37
N ILE A 72 10.57 -17.70 14.62
CA ILE A 72 10.16 -19.00 15.18
C ILE A 72 11.29 -19.62 16.00
N LYS A 73 12.52 -19.64 15.45
CA LYS A 73 13.69 -20.21 16.13
C LYS A 73 14.08 -19.44 17.39
N GLN A 74 13.98 -18.11 17.36
CA GLN A 74 14.36 -17.25 18.49
C GLN A 74 13.34 -17.28 19.62
N THR A 75 12.05 -17.35 19.29
CA THR A 75 10.96 -17.25 20.28
C THR A 75 10.41 -18.60 20.72
N GLY A 76 10.68 -19.68 19.96
CA GLY A 76 10.05 -20.99 20.16
C GLY A 76 8.55 -21.02 19.84
N ARG A 77 7.99 -19.92 19.33
CA ARG A 77 6.56 -19.79 19.06
C ARG A 77 6.12 -20.53 17.81
N ASN A 78 4.92 -21.10 17.88
CA ASN A 78 4.28 -21.81 16.77
C ASN A 78 3.24 -20.96 16.04
N ASP A 79 2.98 -19.72 16.43
CA ASP A 79 1.94 -18.82 15.89
C ASP A 79 2.48 -17.67 15.02
N VAL A 80 3.77 -17.67 14.70
CA VAL A 80 4.41 -16.66 13.84
C VAL A 80 3.85 -16.73 12.41
N THR A 81 3.50 -15.56 11.87
CA THR A 81 3.09 -15.36 10.48
C THR A 81 4.18 -14.58 9.75
N ALA A 82 4.61 -15.01 8.56
CA ALA A 82 5.57 -14.23 7.76
C ALA A 82 4.92 -12.97 7.19
N LEU A 83 5.70 -11.90 6.98
CA LEU A 83 5.23 -10.74 6.24
C LEU A 83 4.82 -11.14 4.81
N PRO A 84 3.69 -10.63 4.29
CA PRO A 84 3.34 -10.80 2.90
C PRO A 84 4.21 -9.86 2.03
N SER A 85 4.61 -10.33 0.86
CA SER A 85 5.31 -9.53 -0.14
C SER A 85 4.45 -9.37 -1.38
N GLY A 86 4.56 -8.24 -2.07
CA GLY A 86 3.80 -8.02 -3.28
C GLY A 86 4.23 -6.77 -4.04
N PRO A 87 3.58 -6.52 -5.18
CA PRO A 87 3.76 -5.28 -5.94
C PRO A 87 3.21 -4.08 -5.15
N SER A 88 3.87 -2.93 -5.23
CA SER A 88 3.27 -1.69 -4.71
C SER A 88 2.19 -1.21 -5.68
N ALA A 89 0.91 -1.48 -5.35
CA ALA A 89 -0.21 -1.09 -6.21
C ALA A 89 -0.25 0.43 -6.49
N PRO A 90 -0.04 1.34 -5.51
CA PRO A 90 0.08 2.76 -5.81
C PRO A 90 1.24 3.08 -6.77
N SER A 91 2.38 2.40 -6.63
CA SER A 91 3.51 2.60 -7.54
C SER A 91 3.23 2.13 -8.97
N ILE A 92 2.40 1.09 -9.19
CA ILE A 92 2.00 0.68 -10.55
C ILE A 92 1.36 1.86 -11.28
N PHE A 93 0.31 2.44 -10.73
CA PHE A 93 -0.37 3.57 -11.36
C PHE A 93 0.55 4.77 -11.54
N THR A 94 1.40 5.02 -10.54
CA THR A 94 2.18 6.25 -10.53
C THR A 94 3.38 6.20 -11.46
N VAL A 95 4.10 5.08 -11.50
CA VAL A 95 5.17 4.85 -12.49
C VAL A 95 4.58 4.84 -13.89
N THR A 96 3.44 4.18 -14.09
CA THR A 96 2.80 4.16 -15.40
C THR A 96 2.40 5.55 -15.88
N PHE A 97 1.67 6.32 -15.07
CA PHE A 97 1.08 7.59 -15.52
C PHE A 97 1.97 8.82 -15.36
N LEU A 98 2.86 8.84 -14.36
CA LEU A 98 3.72 10.00 -14.10
C LEU A 98 5.15 9.84 -14.63
N VAL A 99 5.56 8.63 -15.03
CA VAL A 99 6.92 8.37 -15.51
C VAL A 99 6.89 7.81 -16.93
N ILE A 100 6.32 6.62 -17.13
CA ILE A 100 6.40 5.93 -18.43
C ILE A 100 5.56 6.65 -19.48
N MET A 101 4.28 6.95 -19.18
CA MET A 101 3.35 7.53 -20.16
C MET A 101 3.81 8.89 -20.69
N PRO A 102 4.24 9.87 -19.87
CA PRO A 102 4.69 11.16 -20.37
C PRO A 102 5.96 11.05 -21.23
N VAL A 103 6.91 10.20 -20.84
CA VAL A 103 8.14 9.96 -21.62
C VAL A 103 7.79 9.31 -22.96
N TYR A 104 6.92 8.29 -22.95
CA TYR A 104 6.54 7.59 -24.16
C TYR A 104 5.74 8.49 -25.11
N GLN A 105 4.78 9.27 -24.60
CA GLN A 105 3.99 10.19 -25.41
C GLN A 105 4.86 11.26 -26.11
N THR A 106 5.90 11.75 -25.44
CA THR A 106 6.78 12.80 -25.98
C THR A 106 7.85 12.24 -26.91
N THR A 107 8.39 11.05 -26.64
CA THR A 107 9.52 10.49 -27.39
C THR A 107 9.12 9.42 -28.40
N GLN A 108 7.92 8.84 -28.26
CA GLN A 108 7.45 7.67 -29.00
C GLN A 108 8.41 6.47 -28.94
N ASN A 109 9.26 6.41 -27.91
CA ASN A 109 10.29 5.40 -27.74
C ASN A 109 10.07 4.60 -26.44
N ALA A 110 9.58 3.37 -26.58
CA ALA A 110 9.25 2.50 -25.45
C ALA A 110 10.49 2.10 -24.64
N GLU A 111 11.60 1.80 -25.30
CA GLU A 111 12.86 1.45 -24.62
C GLU A 111 13.37 2.63 -23.79
N PHE A 112 13.38 3.83 -24.37
CA PHE A 112 13.79 5.02 -23.63
C PHE A 112 12.88 5.29 -22.42
N ALA A 113 11.56 5.18 -22.57
CA ALA A 113 10.62 5.33 -21.46
C ALA A 113 10.88 4.33 -20.33
N ILE A 114 11.19 3.08 -20.67
CA ILE A 114 11.54 2.04 -19.69
C ILE A 114 12.87 2.36 -19.03
N GLN A 115 13.90 2.75 -19.78
CA GLN A 115 15.21 3.13 -19.22
C GLN A 115 15.09 4.22 -18.16
N ILE A 116 14.29 5.27 -18.43
CA ILE A 116 13.99 6.32 -17.45
C ILE A 116 13.28 5.75 -16.23
N ALA A 117 12.29 4.88 -16.44
CA ALA A 117 11.54 4.26 -15.36
C ALA A 117 12.38 3.29 -14.50
N LEU A 118 13.40 2.64 -15.08
CA LEU A 118 14.37 1.84 -14.33
C LEU A 118 15.21 2.72 -13.39
N VAL A 119 15.71 3.87 -13.87
CA VAL A 119 16.44 4.82 -13.01
C VAL A 119 15.53 5.35 -11.92
N TRP A 120 14.28 5.64 -12.25
CA TRP A 120 13.27 6.06 -11.28
C TRP A 120 13.07 5.00 -10.18
N CYS A 121 12.86 3.74 -10.56
CA CYS A 121 12.69 2.62 -9.63
C CYS A 121 13.93 2.41 -8.77
N PHE A 122 15.13 2.60 -9.33
CA PHE A 122 16.38 2.50 -8.59
C PHE A 122 16.50 3.58 -7.52
N VAL A 123 16.18 4.84 -7.85
CA VAL A 123 16.20 5.95 -6.88
C VAL A 123 15.22 5.68 -5.74
N GLU A 124 14.01 5.24 -6.06
CA GLU A 124 13.01 4.81 -5.09
C GLU A 124 13.57 3.69 -4.17
N SER A 125 14.16 2.66 -4.77
CA SER A 125 14.73 1.53 -4.03
C SER A 125 15.85 1.96 -3.09
N MET A 126 16.68 2.93 -3.51
CA MET A 126 17.75 3.50 -2.70
C MET A 126 17.23 4.36 -1.55
N ILE A 127 16.07 5.02 -1.69
CA ILE A 127 15.41 5.69 -0.58
C ILE A 127 15.02 4.66 0.49
N LEU A 128 14.53 3.47 0.11
CA LEU A 128 14.27 2.41 1.08
C LEU A 128 15.55 1.84 1.70
N VAL A 129 16.57 1.55 0.89
CA VAL A 129 17.84 1.01 1.40
C VAL A 129 18.51 1.99 2.36
N GLY A 130 18.68 3.25 1.97
CA GLY A 130 19.27 4.30 2.81
C GLY A 130 18.38 4.66 3.99
N GLY A 131 17.07 4.77 3.77
CA GLY A 131 16.10 5.07 4.81
C GLY A 131 15.95 3.95 5.85
N SER A 132 16.27 2.70 5.51
CA SER A 132 16.16 1.55 6.44
C SER A 132 16.95 1.73 7.73
N PHE A 133 18.01 2.54 7.70
CA PHE A 133 18.85 2.88 8.85
C PHE A 133 18.16 3.84 9.81
N LEU A 134 17.22 4.65 9.31
CA LEU A 134 16.37 5.56 10.10
C LEU A 134 14.99 4.98 10.38
N GLY A 135 14.60 3.88 9.72
CA GLY A 135 13.24 3.33 9.75
C GLY A 135 12.73 3.03 11.16
N GLU A 136 13.58 2.41 11.98
CA GLU A 136 13.21 2.11 13.36
C GLU A 136 13.03 3.38 14.21
N THR A 137 13.86 4.40 13.98
CA THR A 137 13.77 5.69 14.68
C THR A 137 12.49 6.43 14.29
N ILE A 138 12.18 6.49 12.99
CA ILE A 138 10.98 7.17 12.47
C ILE A 138 9.72 6.43 12.94
N ARG A 139 9.69 5.10 12.84
CA ARG A 139 8.56 4.28 13.31
C ARG A 139 8.26 4.51 14.79
N LYS A 140 9.30 4.62 15.64
CA LYS A 140 9.15 4.89 17.08
C LYS A 140 8.78 6.34 17.40
N MET A 141 9.10 7.27 16.51
CA MET A 141 8.76 8.69 16.67
C MET A 141 7.27 8.94 16.41
N ILE A 142 6.69 8.21 15.46
CA ILE A 142 5.28 8.34 15.09
C ILE A 142 4.43 7.50 16.06
N PRO A 143 3.34 8.04 16.62
CA PRO A 143 2.47 7.27 17.49
C PRO A 143 1.88 6.04 16.78
N ARG A 144 1.88 4.88 17.45
CA ARG A 144 1.33 3.61 16.91
C ARG A 144 -0.08 3.79 16.34
N THR A 145 -0.97 4.48 17.07
CA THR A 145 -2.34 4.76 16.60
C THR A 145 -2.34 5.44 15.24
N VAL A 146 -1.42 6.37 14.97
CA VAL A 146 -1.33 7.06 13.67
C VAL A 146 -0.92 6.07 12.58
N LEU A 147 0.15 5.30 12.78
CA LEU A 147 0.62 4.31 11.79
C LEU A 147 -0.48 3.28 11.45
N LEU A 148 -1.15 2.74 12.47
CA LEU A 148 -2.24 1.78 12.27
C LEU A 148 -3.48 2.42 11.62
N SER A 149 -3.76 3.69 11.93
CA SER A 149 -4.89 4.43 11.34
C SER A 149 -4.66 4.72 9.86
N CYS A 150 -3.45 5.11 9.48
CA CYS A 150 -3.08 5.29 8.07
C CYS A 150 -3.22 3.99 7.30
N LEU A 151 -2.71 2.88 7.86
CA LEU A 151 -2.84 1.56 7.25
C LEU A 151 -4.29 1.11 7.12
N SER A 152 -5.14 1.43 8.10
CA SER A 152 -6.58 1.17 8.05
C SER A 152 -7.25 1.93 6.90
N GLY A 153 -6.86 3.17 6.63
CA GLY A 153 -7.38 3.94 5.50
C GLY A 153 -7.04 3.30 4.15
N LEU A 154 -5.76 2.92 3.98
CA LEU A 154 -5.31 2.14 2.84
C LEU A 154 -6.09 0.81 2.71
N GLY A 155 -6.21 0.07 3.81
CA GLY A 155 -6.87 -1.23 3.86
C GLY A 155 -8.36 -1.15 3.54
N LEU A 156 -9.11 -0.19 4.11
CA LEU A 156 -10.55 -0.07 3.85
C LEU A 156 -10.84 0.42 2.43
N LEU A 157 -10.11 1.40 1.92
CA LEU A 157 -10.46 2.01 0.64
C LEU A 157 -9.82 1.29 -0.54
N LEU A 158 -8.54 0.90 -0.47
CA LEU A 158 -7.90 0.25 -1.60
C LEU A 158 -8.10 -1.27 -1.58
N LEU A 159 -8.04 -1.93 -0.42
CA LEU A 159 -8.20 -3.39 -0.36
C LEU A 159 -9.63 -3.87 -0.14
N ALA A 160 -10.50 -3.09 0.50
CA ALA A 160 -11.88 -3.52 0.72
C ALA A 160 -12.87 -2.87 -0.25
N MET A 161 -12.82 -1.54 -0.44
CA MET A 161 -13.83 -0.85 -1.26
C MET A 161 -13.80 -1.28 -2.72
N ASN A 162 -12.63 -1.31 -3.37
CA ASN A 162 -12.54 -1.73 -4.77
C ASN A 162 -13.00 -3.19 -4.98
N PRO A 163 -12.52 -4.16 -4.17
CA PRO A 163 -13.08 -5.51 -4.13
C PRO A 163 -14.58 -5.60 -3.85
N MET A 164 -15.11 -4.75 -2.98
CA MET A 164 -16.54 -4.69 -2.71
C MET A 164 -17.31 -4.23 -3.94
N LEU A 165 -16.87 -3.19 -4.64
CA LEU A 165 -17.50 -2.75 -5.88
C LEU A 165 -17.49 -3.86 -6.94
N GLN A 166 -16.36 -4.54 -7.13
CA GLN A 166 -16.26 -5.69 -8.04
C GLN A 166 -17.17 -6.85 -7.63
N ALA A 167 -17.33 -7.12 -6.33
CA ALA A 167 -18.26 -8.13 -5.84
C ALA A 167 -19.72 -7.79 -6.16
N PHE A 168 -20.07 -6.50 -6.21
CA PHE A 168 -21.40 -6.04 -6.58
C PHE A 168 -21.69 -6.08 -8.08
N GLU A 169 -20.66 -6.15 -8.94
CA GLU A 169 -20.81 -6.43 -10.38
C GLU A 169 -21.17 -7.91 -10.64
N ALA A 170 -20.80 -8.83 -9.73
CA ALA A 170 -21.04 -10.27 -9.85
C ALA A 170 -21.72 -10.88 -8.61
N PRO A 171 -22.91 -10.39 -8.20
CA PRO A 171 -23.51 -10.72 -6.91
C PRO A 171 -23.89 -12.19 -6.77
N THR A 172 -24.21 -12.87 -7.88
CA THR A 172 -24.59 -14.30 -7.89
C THR A 172 -23.50 -15.22 -7.32
N VAL A 173 -22.23 -14.83 -7.47
CA VAL A 173 -21.08 -15.55 -6.92
C VAL A 173 -20.61 -14.90 -5.62
N SER A 174 -20.31 -13.61 -5.69
CA SER A 174 -19.56 -12.94 -4.63
C SER A 174 -20.37 -12.78 -3.35
N PHE A 175 -21.71 -12.71 -3.38
CA PHE A 175 -22.51 -12.62 -2.15
C PHE A 175 -22.46 -13.90 -1.33
N ILE A 176 -22.46 -15.07 -1.97
CA ILE A 176 -22.30 -16.34 -1.26
C ILE A 176 -20.90 -16.42 -0.65
N VAL A 177 -19.86 -16.02 -1.39
CA VAL A 177 -18.49 -15.99 -0.86
C VAL A 177 -18.37 -15.02 0.33
N LEU A 178 -18.96 -13.81 0.23
CA LEU A 178 -19.00 -12.85 1.34
C LEU A 178 -19.75 -13.40 2.56
N LEU A 179 -20.90 -14.05 2.35
CA LEU A 179 -21.66 -14.67 3.44
C LEU A 179 -20.86 -15.77 4.13
N LEU A 180 -20.15 -16.60 3.35
CA LEU A 180 -19.25 -17.62 3.91
C LEU A 180 -18.12 -17.00 4.71
N ILE A 181 -17.54 -15.87 4.26
CA ILE A 181 -16.55 -15.10 5.02
C ILE A 181 -17.15 -14.61 6.35
N PHE A 182 -18.35 -14.02 6.31
CA PHE A 182 -19.03 -13.53 7.51
C PHE A 182 -19.31 -14.64 8.52
N ILE A 183 -19.77 -15.79 8.06
CA ILE A 183 -20.07 -16.93 8.94
C ILE A 183 -18.79 -17.57 9.49
N ASN A 184 -17.78 -17.79 8.64
CA ASN A 184 -16.64 -18.64 9.01
C ASN A 184 -15.45 -17.89 9.59
N TRP A 185 -15.23 -16.62 9.24
CA TRP A 185 -14.10 -15.84 9.76
C TRP A 185 -14.53 -14.76 10.76
N PHE A 186 -15.71 -14.15 10.60
CA PHE A 186 -16.24 -13.22 11.61
C PHE A 186 -17.15 -13.90 12.64
N GLY A 187 -17.85 -14.97 12.24
CA GLY A 187 -18.75 -15.70 13.11
C GLY A 187 -18.03 -16.59 14.13
N LYS A 188 -18.70 -16.83 15.27
CA LYS A 188 -18.17 -17.70 16.35
C LYS A 188 -18.27 -19.20 16.04
N LYS A 189 -19.10 -19.58 15.06
CA LYS A 189 -19.42 -20.98 14.71
C LYS A 189 -19.35 -21.15 13.19
N PRO A 190 -18.19 -21.53 12.63
CA PRO A 190 -18.03 -21.71 11.19
C PRO A 190 -18.90 -22.86 10.68
N ILE A 191 -19.50 -22.68 9.50
CA ILE A 191 -20.13 -23.78 8.77
C ILE A 191 -19.04 -24.62 8.10
N PHE A 192 -19.29 -25.93 7.98
CA PHE A 192 -18.31 -26.90 7.47
C PHE A 192 -16.93 -26.81 8.16
N ALA A 193 -16.89 -26.68 9.49
CA ALA A 193 -15.68 -26.44 10.29
C ALA A 193 -14.50 -27.43 10.07
N ARG A 194 -14.74 -28.58 9.43
CA ARG A 194 -13.70 -29.55 9.03
C ARG A 194 -12.94 -29.14 7.77
N ILE A 195 -13.55 -28.31 6.91
CA ILE A 195 -12.97 -27.81 5.67
C ILE A 195 -12.29 -26.47 5.97
N PRO A 196 -11.02 -26.25 5.57
CA PRO A 196 -10.38 -24.95 5.68
C PRO A 196 -11.22 -23.88 4.97
N THR A 197 -11.58 -22.81 5.68
CA THR A 197 -12.49 -21.77 5.15
C THR A 197 -12.03 -21.22 3.81
N GLY A 198 -10.74 -20.91 3.63
CA GLY A 198 -10.27 -20.41 2.31
C GLY A 198 -10.50 -21.40 1.17
N LEU A 199 -10.33 -22.71 1.42
CA LEU A 199 -10.64 -23.73 0.41
C LEU A 199 -12.15 -23.79 0.12
N LEU A 200 -12.97 -23.68 1.16
CA LEU A 200 -14.44 -23.62 1.00
C LEU A 200 -14.85 -22.42 0.14
N LEU A 201 -14.27 -21.23 0.38
CA LEU A 201 -14.55 -20.02 -0.39
C LEU A 201 -14.18 -20.20 -1.87
N LEU A 202 -13.00 -20.76 -2.15
CA LEU A 202 -12.54 -21.01 -3.51
C LEU A 202 -13.42 -22.01 -4.24
N ILE A 203 -13.74 -23.15 -3.61
CA ILE A 203 -14.59 -24.16 -4.22
C ILE A 203 -15.98 -23.58 -4.51
N ALA A 204 -16.60 -22.95 -3.51
CA ALA A 204 -17.95 -22.39 -3.66
C ALA A 204 -17.98 -21.28 -4.73
N GLY A 205 -17.04 -20.34 -4.67
CA GLY A 205 -16.98 -19.23 -5.63
C GLY A 205 -16.68 -19.70 -7.05
N THR A 206 -15.72 -20.62 -7.24
CA THR A 206 -15.42 -21.18 -8.56
C THR A 206 -16.63 -21.95 -9.11
N VAL A 207 -17.20 -22.88 -8.35
CA VAL A 207 -18.38 -23.64 -8.81
C VAL A 207 -19.52 -22.72 -9.21
N LEU A 208 -19.83 -21.71 -8.38
CA LEU A 208 -20.90 -20.76 -8.69
C LEU A 208 -20.60 -19.93 -9.93
N ALA A 209 -19.34 -19.52 -10.15
CA ALA A 209 -18.95 -18.76 -11.33
C ALA A 209 -19.05 -19.58 -12.63
N TRP A 210 -18.73 -20.88 -12.57
CA TRP A 210 -18.94 -21.77 -13.71
C TRP A 210 -20.43 -22.00 -13.97
N VAL A 211 -21.23 -22.23 -12.93
CA VAL A 211 -22.68 -22.42 -13.06
C VAL A 211 -23.39 -21.16 -13.53
N SER A 212 -22.92 -19.97 -13.14
CA SER A 212 -23.51 -18.69 -13.56
C SER A 212 -23.07 -18.24 -14.95
N GLY A 213 -22.17 -18.99 -15.62
CA GLY A 213 -21.66 -18.64 -16.94
C GLY A 213 -20.62 -17.51 -16.94
N LEU A 214 -20.08 -17.14 -15.78
CA LEU A 214 -18.97 -16.17 -15.69
C LEU A 214 -17.62 -16.75 -16.13
N GLN A 215 -17.53 -18.07 -16.26
CA GLN A 215 -16.39 -18.77 -16.84
C GLN A 215 -16.84 -19.65 -18.00
N SER A 216 -15.95 -19.85 -18.98
CA SER A 216 -16.20 -20.70 -20.13
C SER A 216 -14.97 -21.52 -20.49
N ALA A 217 -15.19 -22.69 -21.09
CA ALA A 217 -14.09 -23.50 -21.63
C ALA A 217 -13.33 -22.77 -22.76
N GLU A 218 -14.01 -21.87 -23.46
CA GLU A 218 -13.42 -21.02 -24.50
C GLU A 218 -12.45 -20.00 -23.90
N ALA A 219 -12.81 -19.35 -22.79
CA ALA A 219 -11.90 -18.45 -22.07
C ALA A 219 -10.61 -19.17 -21.59
N ILE A 220 -10.72 -20.44 -21.18
CA ILE A 220 -9.53 -21.25 -20.87
C ILE A 220 -8.68 -21.45 -22.13
N LYS A 221 -9.29 -21.87 -23.24
CA LYS A 221 -8.55 -22.10 -24.49
C LYS A 221 -7.86 -20.83 -24.98
N ASP A 222 -8.56 -19.70 -24.96
CA ASP A 222 -8.03 -18.40 -25.38
C ASP A 222 -6.89 -17.95 -24.48
N SER A 223 -6.99 -18.20 -23.16
CA SER A 223 -5.93 -17.86 -22.21
C SER A 223 -4.63 -18.65 -22.43
N MET A 224 -4.68 -19.81 -23.10
CA MET A 224 -3.47 -20.58 -23.42
C MET A 224 -2.61 -19.90 -24.50
N ALA A 225 -3.16 -18.93 -25.25
CA ALA A 225 -2.39 -18.15 -26.22
C ALA A 225 -1.27 -17.32 -25.54
N SER A 226 -1.37 -17.04 -24.25
CA SER A 226 -0.32 -16.33 -23.50
C SER A 226 0.81 -17.24 -23.02
N PHE A 227 0.73 -18.57 -23.21
CA PHE A 227 1.77 -19.49 -22.74
C PHE A 227 3.09 -19.24 -23.44
N GLY A 228 4.18 -19.24 -22.68
CA GLY A 228 5.52 -19.02 -23.21
C GLY A 228 6.60 -19.40 -22.21
N PHE A 229 7.83 -19.02 -22.52
CA PHE A 229 8.94 -19.11 -21.58
C PHE A 229 9.74 -17.80 -21.63
N ASN A 230 9.57 -16.98 -20.60
CA ASN A 230 10.06 -15.60 -20.52
C ASN A 230 11.03 -15.46 -19.32
N PRO A 231 12.25 -16.04 -19.37
CA PRO A 231 13.20 -15.88 -18.28
C PRO A 231 13.63 -14.40 -18.16
N PRO A 232 13.70 -13.83 -16.95
CA PRO A 232 14.09 -12.44 -16.82
C PRO A 232 15.54 -12.22 -17.26
N GLY A 233 15.74 -11.23 -18.13
CA GLY A 233 17.06 -10.82 -18.62
C GLY A 233 17.80 -9.91 -17.64
N ILE A 234 19.08 -9.65 -17.94
CA ILE A 234 19.89 -8.63 -17.24
C ILE A 234 19.85 -7.36 -18.08
N HIS A 235 19.48 -6.24 -17.47
CA HIS A 235 19.23 -4.95 -18.13
C HIS A 235 19.96 -3.78 -17.43
N ILE A 236 21.13 -4.06 -16.85
CA ILE A 236 21.98 -3.07 -16.19
C ILE A 236 22.46 -2.01 -17.20
N ASP A 237 22.72 -2.41 -18.44
CA ASP A 237 23.05 -1.52 -19.56
C ASP A 237 21.93 -0.51 -19.83
N SER A 238 20.67 -0.95 -19.84
CA SER A 238 19.50 -0.10 -20.02
C SER A 238 19.37 0.92 -18.89
N PHE A 239 19.65 0.51 -17.65
CA PHE A 239 19.70 1.44 -16.51
C PHE A 239 20.77 2.53 -16.72
N PHE A 240 21.99 2.14 -17.12
CA PHE A 240 23.07 3.11 -17.37
C PHE A 240 22.78 4.04 -18.55
N GLN A 241 22.06 3.56 -19.58
CA GLN A 241 21.62 4.38 -20.70
C GLN A 241 20.56 5.42 -20.30
N GLY A 242 19.67 5.09 -19.35
CA GLY A 242 18.69 6.03 -18.82
C GLY A 242 19.29 7.11 -17.90
N LEU A 243 20.39 6.79 -17.21
CA LEU A 243 20.94 7.63 -16.13
C LEU A 243 21.25 9.09 -16.54
N PRO A 244 21.89 9.37 -17.70
CA PRO A 244 22.17 10.75 -18.13
C PRO A 244 20.91 11.58 -18.41
N HIS A 245 19.77 10.93 -18.64
CA HIS A 245 18.53 11.56 -19.09
C HIS A 245 17.44 11.57 -18.02
N ALA A 246 17.65 10.90 -16.88
CA ALA A 246 16.62 10.68 -15.88
C ALA A 246 16.28 11.93 -15.06
N LEU A 247 17.21 12.87 -14.87
CA LEU A 247 17.06 13.99 -13.93
C LEU A 247 15.72 14.75 -14.03
N PRO A 248 15.20 15.12 -15.23
CA PRO A 248 13.91 15.79 -15.36
C PRO A 248 12.71 14.96 -14.89
N TYR A 249 12.83 13.63 -14.90
CA TYR A 249 11.77 12.67 -14.58
C TYR A 249 11.86 12.13 -13.16
N LEU A 250 12.95 12.43 -12.43
CA LEU A 250 13.16 11.98 -11.05
C LEU A 250 12.48 12.85 -10.00
N ALA A 251 11.91 13.99 -10.38
CA ALA A 251 11.22 14.87 -9.44
C ALA A 251 10.13 14.11 -8.65
N SER A 252 9.39 13.20 -9.31
CA SER A 252 8.38 12.36 -8.67
C SER A 252 8.94 11.18 -7.85
N ALA A 253 10.22 10.80 -8.04
CA ALA A 253 10.82 9.64 -7.39
C ALA A 253 10.89 9.77 -5.87
N VAL A 254 11.25 10.96 -5.39
CA VAL A 254 11.46 11.20 -3.96
C VAL A 254 10.16 11.13 -3.14
N PRO A 255 9.07 11.87 -3.47
CA PRO A 255 7.82 11.76 -2.72
C PRO A 255 7.25 10.35 -2.69
N LEU A 256 7.34 9.64 -3.81
CA LEU A 256 6.75 8.31 -3.93
C LEU A 256 7.58 7.26 -3.21
N GLY A 257 8.91 7.37 -3.26
CA GLY A 257 9.79 6.56 -2.41
C GLY A 257 9.55 6.83 -0.93
N LEU A 258 9.28 8.08 -0.53
CA LEU A 258 8.89 8.40 0.84
C LEU A 258 7.51 7.82 1.20
N ALA A 259 6.54 7.81 0.27
CA ALA A 259 5.24 7.18 0.50
C ALA A 259 5.38 5.65 0.70
N ASN A 260 6.12 4.97 -0.17
CA ASN A 260 6.41 3.54 -0.03
C ASN A 260 7.20 3.24 1.25
N TYR A 261 8.15 4.10 1.60
CA TYR A 261 8.88 4.01 2.85
C TYR A 261 7.95 4.02 4.07
N ILE A 262 6.95 4.92 4.09
CA ILE A 262 5.95 4.96 5.16
C ILE A 262 5.06 3.71 5.13
N PHE A 263 4.64 3.21 3.97
CA PHE A 263 3.89 1.95 3.89
C PHE A 263 4.63 0.77 4.51
N ASP A 264 5.93 0.65 4.27
CA ASP A 264 6.74 -0.40 4.90
C ASP A 264 6.68 -0.26 6.43
N LEU A 265 6.84 0.96 6.98
CA LEU A 265 6.75 1.21 8.42
C LEU A 265 5.37 0.88 9.00
N GLU A 266 4.29 1.27 8.32
CA GLU A 266 2.91 1.00 8.71
C GLU A 266 2.63 -0.51 8.77
N ASN A 267 3.08 -1.26 7.74
CA ASN A 267 2.90 -2.70 7.69
C ASN A 267 3.73 -3.45 8.73
N ILE A 268 4.95 -2.98 8.99
CA ILE A 268 5.80 -3.51 10.06
C ILE A 268 5.15 -3.24 11.42
N GLU A 269 4.62 -2.03 11.66
CA GLU A 269 3.91 -1.71 12.91
C GLU A 269 2.65 -2.58 13.09
N SER A 270 1.88 -2.82 12.03
CA SER A 270 0.74 -3.75 12.05
C SER A 270 1.15 -5.18 12.42
N ALA A 271 2.30 -5.65 11.92
CA ALA A 271 2.84 -6.95 12.31
C ALA A 271 3.24 -6.99 13.79
N HIS A 272 3.87 -5.93 14.30
CA HIS A 272 4.23 -5.79 15.72
C HIS A 272 2.99 -5.76 16.59
N ALA A 273 1.96 -5.01 16.20
CA ALA A 273 0.67 -4.98 16.89
C ALA A 273 -0.06 -6.34 16.87
N ALA A 274 0.19 -7.17 15.86
CA ALA A 274 -0.29 -8.56 15.81
C ALA A 274 0.63 -9.55 16.58
N GLY A 275 1.66 -9.05 17.26
CA GLY A 275 2.59 -9.82 18.08
C GLY A 275 3.77 -10.43 17.33
N ASP A 276 4.03 -10.07 16.07
CA ASP A 276 5.21 -10.52 15.32
C ASP A 276 6.20 -9.36 15.10
N GLU A 277 7.17 -9.23 15.99
CA GLU A 277 8.10 -8.11 16.05
C GLU A 277 9.28 -8.25 15.05
N TYR A 278 9.00 -8.01 13.78
CA TYR A 278 10.03 -8.01 12.73
C TYR A 278 11.02 -6.85 12.86
N ASN A 279 12.31 -7.09 12.61
CA ASN A 279 13.30 -6.02 12.60
C ASN A 279 13.09 -5.09 11.39
N THR A 280 12.70 -3.84 11.66
CA THR A 280 12.36 -2.84 10.63
C THR A 280 13.45 -2.68 9.58
N ARG A 281 14.71 -2.51 10.01
CA ARG A 281 15.83 -2.33 9.09
C ARG A 281 16.03 -3.52 8.15
N LYS A 282 15.96 -4.75 8.67
CA LYS A 282 16.10 -5.96 7.85
C LYS A 282 14.99 -6.07 6.80
N VAL A 283 13.75 -5.77 7.20
CA VAL A 283 12.58 -5.82 6.30
C VAL A 283 12.72 -4.82 5.17
N MET A 284 13.04 -3.56 5.49
CA MET A 284 13.19 -2.49 4.50
C MET A 284 14.41 -2.70 3.58
N LEU A 285 15.53 -3.20 4.11
CA LEU A 285 16.68 -3.59 3.29
C LEU A 285 16.32 -4.69 2.32
N ALA A 286 15.65 -5.75 2.78
CA ALA A 286 15.21 -6.84 1.90
C ALA A 286 14.27 -6.33 0.81
N ASN A 287 13.36 -5.42 1.16
CA ASN A 287 12.43 -4.83 0.21
C ASN A 287 13.15 -4.00 -0.85
N GLY A 288 13.94 -2.98 -0.44
CA GLY A 288 14.67 -2.12 -1.35
C GLY A 288 15.70 -2.87 -2.21
N LEU A 289 16.38 -3.88 -1.66
CA LEU A 289 17.30 -4.72 -2.44
C LEU A 289 16.57 -5.60 -3.45
N SER A 290 15.39 -6.13 -3.10
CA SER A 290 14.57 -6.92 -4.04
C SER A 290 14.08 -6.05 -5.21
N SER A 291 13.63 -4.82 -4.94
CA SER A 291 13.30 -3.82 -5.97
C SER A 291 14.51 -3.45 -6.83
N THR A 292 15.69 -3.28 -6.22
CA THR A 292 16.95 -2.98 -6.95
C THR A 292 17.31 -4.11 -7.91
N VAL A 293 17.23 -5.37 -7.47
CA VAL A 293 17.49 -6.52 -8.33
C VAL A 293 16.45 -6.62 -9.44
N GLY A 294 15.17 -6.40 -9.14
CA GLY A 294 14.11 -6.29 -10.15
C GLY A 294 14.41 -5.24 -11.21
N CYS A 295 14.83 -4.05 -10.79
CA CYS A 295 15.25 -2.97 -11.69
C CYS A 295 16.39 -3.39 -12.62
N PHE A 296 17.46 -4.00 -12.08
CA PHE A 296 18.55 -4.52 -12.92
C PHE A 296 18.14 -5.68 -13.83
N MET A 297 16.99 -6.29 -13.61
CA MET A 297 16.39 -7.30 -14.49
C MET A 297 15.30 -6.73 -15.42
N GLY A 298 15.11 -5.41 -15.45
CA GLY A 298 14.19 -4.75 -16.37
C GLY A 298 12.80 -4.47 -15.82
N ASN A 299 12.57 -4.61 -14.51
CA ASN A 299 11.32 -4.23 -13.86
C ASN A 299 11.38 -2.77 -13.33
N PRO A 300 10.59 -1.83 -13.86
CA PRO A 300 10.56 -0.45 -13.37
C PRO A 300 9.62 -0.21 -12.18
N PHE A 301 9.05 -1.27 -11.58
CA PHE A 301 8.09 -1.15 -10.47
C PHE A 301 8.67 -1.70 -9.17
N PRO A 302 8.63 -0.94 -8.06
CA PRO A 302 9.12 -1.43 -6.78
C PRO A 302 8.19 -2.48 -6.14
N VAL A 303 8.79 -3.38 -5.38
CA VAL A 303 8.08 -4.26 -4.44
C VAL A 303 7.93 -3.59 -3.07
N THR A 304 6.96 -4.05 -2.28
CA THR A 304 6.69 -3.51 -0.93
C THR A 304 6.36 -4.60 0.08
N VAL A 305 6.51 -4.29 1.37
CA VAL A 305 5.84 -5.04 2.43
C VAL A 305 4.34 -4.91 2.20
N TYR A 306 3.71 -6.03 1.87
CA TYR A 306 2.32 -6.00 1.47
C TYR A 306 1.40 -5.84 2.68
N VAL A 307 0.22 -5.30 2.45
CA VAL A 307 -0.76 -5.07 3.50
C VAL A 307 -1.54 -6.33 3.85
N GLY A 308 -1.96 -6.42 5.11
CA GLY A 308 -2.86 -7.47 5.59
C GLY A 308 -2.27 -8.45 6.59
N HIS A 309 -1.07 -8.21 7.16
CA HIS A 309 -0.45 -9.09 8.16
C HIS A 309 -1.42 -9.55 9.25
N ALA A 310 -2.17 -8.61 9.84
CA ALA A 310 -3.18 -8.91 10.84
C ALA A 310 -4.29 -9.84 10.32
N GLY A 311 -4.75 -9.64 9.08
CA GLY A 311 -5.71 -10.51 8.41
C GLY A 311 -5.18 -11.92 8.16
N TRP A 312 -3.97 -12.03 7.59
CA TRP A 312 -3.30 -13.32 7.35
C TRP A 312 -3.09 -14.09 8.65
N LYS A 313 -2.64 -13.39 9.71
CA LYS A 313 -2.45 -13.98 11.03
C LYS A 313 -3.76 -14.41 11.68
N ALA A 314 -4.82 -13.61 11.57
CA ALA A 314 -6.15 -13.96 12.07
C ALA A 314 -6.70 -15.24 11.42
N MET A 315 -6.35 -15.52 10.15
CA MET A 315 -6.69 -16.77 9.47
C MET A 315 -5.80 -17.97 9.87
N GLY A 316 -4.78 -17.76 10.70
CA GLY A 316 -3.85 -18.80 11.13
C GLY A 316 -2.78 -19.14 10.09
N ALA A 317 -2.42 -18.20 9.21
CA ALA A 317 -1.30 -18.34 8.30
C ALA A 317 0.02 -18.54 9.07
N SER A 318 1.02 -19.10 8.40
CA SER A 318 2.36 -19.29 8.94
C SER A 318 3.39 -18.62 8.03
N VAL A 319 4.52 -19.28 7.79
CA VAL A 319 5.57 -18.82 6.89
C VAL A 319 5.38 -19.34 5.46
N GLY A 320 4.65 -20.46 5.27
CA GLY A 320 4.55 -21.13 3.97
C GLY A 320 3.83 -20.32 2.90
N TYR A 321 2.77 -19.60 3.28
CA TYR A 321 1.92 -18.91 2.31
C TYR A 321 2.67 -17.82 1.50
N THR A 322 3.53 -17.02 2.15
CA THR A 322 4.25 -15.92 1.50
C THR A 322 5.26 -16.47 0.49
N LEU A 323 6.00 -17.54 0.84
CA LEU A 323 6.96 -18.19 -0.05
C LEU A 323 6.26 -18.83 -1.25
N ALA A 324 5.16 -19.55 -1.02
CA ALA A 324 4.38 -20.16 -2.10
C ALA A 324 3.83 -19.09 -3.05
N SER A 325 3.36 -17.96 -2.51
CA SER A 325 2.89 -16.82 -3.29
C SER A 325 4.03 -16.23 -4.13
N GLY A 326 5.20 -16.00 -3.55
CA GLY A 326 6.38 -15.50 -4.27
C GLY A 326 6.83 -16.41 -5.42
N ILE A 327 6.89 -17.72 -5.16
CA ILE A 327 7.21 -18.73 -6.18
C ILE A 327 6.20 -18.66 -7.33
N THR A 328 4.92 -18.58 -6.99
CA THR A 328 3.85 -18.48 -8.00
C THR A 328 3.97 -17.18 -8.79
N MET A 329 4.24 -16.06 -8.12
CA MET A 329 4.43 -14.76 -8.78
C MET A 329 5.62 -14.72 -9.72
N PHE A 330 6.62 -15.57 -9.54
CA PHE A 330 7.70 -15.74 -10.50
C PHE A 330 7.34 -16.70 -11.65
N ILE A 331 6.77 -17.86 -11.32
CA ILE A 331 6.39 -18.90 -12.30
C ILE A 331 5.32 -18.38 -13.28
N VAL A 332 4.36 -17.59 -12.80
CA VAL A 332 3.25 -17.11 -13.62
C VAL A 332 3.69 -16.31 -14.84
N PRO A 333 4.46 -15.20 -14.70
CA PRO A 333 4.97 -14.46 -15.84
C PRO A 333 6.08 -15.24 -16.58
N LEU A 334 6.85 -16.08 -15.89
CA LEU A 334 7.86 -16.94 -16.52
C LEU A 334 7.25 -17.86 -17.57
N PHE A 335 6.06 -18.41 -17.32
CA PHE A 335 5.37 -19.30 -18.26
C PHE A 335 4.17 -18.69 -18.97
N GLY A 336 3.85 -17.43 -18.69
CA GLY A 336 2.67 -16.75 -19.26
C GLY A 336 1.33 -17.38 -18.87
N ILE A 337 1.23 -18.00 -17.69
CA ILE A 337 0.05 -18.77 -17.26
C ILE A 337 -0.98 -17.94 -16.47
N GLY A 338 -0.80 -16.61 -16.37
CA GLY A 338 -1.62 -15.75 -15.50
C GLY A 338 -3.08 -15.69 -15.91
N ALA A 339 -3.35 -15.46 -17.20
CA ALA A 339 -4.71 -15.45 -17.74
C ALA A 339 -5.40 -16.82 -17.55
N PHE A 340 -4.65 -17.91 -17.76
CA PHE A 340 -5.13 -19.27 -17.56
C PHE A 340 -5.52 -19.56 -16.12
N MET A 341 -4.74 -19.10 -15.14
CA MET A 341 -5.10 -19.24 -13.74
C MET A 341 -6.40 -18.52 -13.39
N LEU A 342 -6.63 -17.31 -13.92
CA LEU A 342 -7.86 -16.56 -13.70
C LEU A 342 -9.08 -17.09 -14.49
N ALA A 343 -8.86 -17.76 -15.63
CA ALA A 343 -9.90 -18.46 -16.36
C ALA A 343 -10.40 -19.70 -15.61
N ILE A 344 -9.54 -20.32 -14.78
CA ILE A 344 -9.93 -21.45 -13.93
C ILE A 344 -10.55 -20.97 -12.62
N ILE A 345 -9.88 -20.04 -11.93
CA ILE A 345 -10.31 -19.52 -10.63
C ILE A 345 -10.72 -18.06 -10.81
N PRO A 346 -12.03 -17.76 -10.90
CA PRO A 346 -12.50 -16.41 -11.18
C PRO A 346 -12.13 -15.44 -10.08
N MET A 347 -11.83 -14.21 -10.49
CA MET A 347 -11.66 -13.09 -9.57
C MET A 347 -12.84 -12.90 -8.63
N THR A 348 -14.07 -13.09 -9.11
CA THR A 348 -15.31 -12.95 -8.32
C THR A 348 -15.41 -13.93 -7.15
N ALA A 349 -14.66 -15.03 -7.19
CA ALA A 349 -14.56 -16.01 -6.10
C ALA A 349 -13.54 -15.63 -5.02
N ILE A 350 -12.53 -14.83 -5.36
CA ILE A 350 -11.36 -14.60 -4.50
C ILE A 350 -11.34 -13.18 -3.95
N VAL A 351 -11.72 -12.19 -4.76
CA VAL A 351 -11.77 -10.77 -4.42
C VAL A 351 -12.47 -10.50 -3.08
N PRO A 352 -13.59 -11.18 -2.73
CA PRO A 352 -14.21 -11.04 -1.40
C PRO A 352 -13.27 -11.32 -0.21
N ILE A 353 -12.24 -12.14 -0.36
CA ILE A 353 -11.23 -12.39 0.69
C ILE A 353 -10.47 -11.09 1.04
N LEU A 354 -10.28 -10.19 0.08
CA LEU A 354 -9.62 -8.90 0.31
C LEU A 354 -10.47 -7.97 1.18
N VAL A 355 -11.80 -8.06 1.06
CA VAL A 355 -12.73 -7.36 1.97
C VAL A 355 -12.49 -7.79 3.41
N PHE A 356 -12.34 -9.09 3.67
CA PHE A 356 -12.00 -9.58 5.01
C PHE A 356 -10.71 -8.98 5.54
N ILE A 357 -9.66 -8.92 4.71
CA ILE A 357 -8.36 -8.38 5.10
C ILE A 357 -8.45 -6.90 5.43
N GLY A 358 -9.13 -6.11 4.59
CA GLY A 358 -9.33 -4.68 4.84
C GLY A 358 -10.12 -4.45 6.13
N VAL A 359 -11.20 -5.21 6.37
CA VAL A 359 -12.00 -5.10 7.60
C VAL A 359 -11.21 -5.54 8.84
N VAL A 360 -10.42 -6.61 8.78
CA VAL A 360 -9.58 -7.04 9.91
C VAL A 360 -8.48 -6.03 10.21
N THR A 361 -7.88 -5.44 9.18
CA THR A 361 -6.87 -4.37 9.34
C THR A 361 -7.50 -3.15 10.02
N ALA A 362 -8.70 -2.76 9.62
CA ALA A 362 -9.46 -1.69 10.28
C ALA A 362 -9.89 -2.03 11.71
N ASN A 363 -10.29 -3.27 11.94
CA ASN A 363 -10.65 -3.72 13.28
C ASN A 363 -9.41 -3.78 14.20
N GLN A 364 -8.22 -4.09 13.67
CA GLN A 364 -6.99 -4.06 14.45
C GLN A 364 -6.72 -2.67 15.00
N VAL A 365 -6.80 -1.61 14.19
CA VAL A 365 -6.56 -0.25 14.71
C VAL A 365 -7.55 0.09 15.84
N VAL A 366 -8.84 -0.22 15.68
CA VAL A 366 -9.84 0.06 16.74
C VAL A 366 -9.53 -0.70 18.04
N ARG A 367 -9.01 -1.93 17.94
CA ARG A 367 -8.66 -2.76 19.10
C ARG A 367 -7.39 -2.31 19.81
N GLU A 368 -6.40 -1.84 19.05
CA GLU A 368 -5.08 -1.45 19.57
C GLU A 368 -5.02 0.03 19.97
N THR A 369 -6.00 0.84 19.57
CA THR A 369 -6.05 2.27 19.86
C THR A 369 -6.75 2.57 21.19
N PRO A 370 -6.13 3.35 22.10
CA PRO A 370 -6.78 3.87 23.29
C PRO A 370 -8.05 4.66 22.97
N LYS A 371 -9.08 4.56 23.81
CA LYS A 371 -10.39 5.20 23.57
C LYS A 371 -10.30 6.70 23.27
N ILE A 372 -9.41 7.42 23.95
CA ILE A 372 -9.22 8.86 23.76
C ILE A 372 -8.64 9.21 22.38
N GLU A 373 -7.91 8.28 21.76
CA GLU A 373 -7.25 8.46 20.47
C GLU A 373 -8.09 7.97 19.29
N VAL A 374 -9.24 7.31 19.51
CA VAL A 374 -10.14 6.82 18.46
C VAL A 374 -10.51 7.87 17.40
N PRO A 375 -10.73 9.17 17.72
CA PRO A 375 -10.97 10.19 16.70
C PRO A 375 -9.86 10.30 15.66
N VAL A 376 -8.60 9.98 16.02
CA VAL A 376 -7.43 10.00 15.11
C VAL A 376 -7.62 9.04 13.94
N ILE A 377 -8.30 7.90 14.17
CA ILE A 377 -8.59 6.93 13.12
C ILE A 377 -9.31 7.61 11.96
N PHE A 378 -10.38 8.34 12.26
CA PHE A 378 -11.19 9.03 11.25
C PHE A 378 -10.45 10.18 10.58
N ILE A 379 -9.59 10.90 11.31
CA ILE A 379 -8.76 11.96 10.74
C ILE A 379 -7.81 11.39 9.67
N CYS A 380 -7.17 10.26 9.95
CA CYS A 380 -6.30 9.58 8.98
C CYS A 380 -7.08 9.07 7.75
N LEU A 381 -8.38 8.80 7.83
CA LEU A 381 -9.17 8.35 6.68
C LEU A 381 -9.37 9.45 5.62
N PHE A 382 -9.40 10.73 5.99
CA PHE A 382 -9.79 11.79 5.05
C PHE A 382 -8.88 11.89 3.80
N PRO A 383 -7.54 11.88 3.90
CA PRO A 383 -6.68 11.90 2.72
C PRO A 383 -6.87 10.68 1.83
N TRP A 384 -7.11 9.50 2.41
CA TRP A 384 -7.39 8.28 1.67
C TRP A 384 -8.72 8.35 0.91
N ILE A 385 -9.78 8.85 1.56
CA ILE A 385 -11.09 9.03 0.92
C ILE A 385 -10.98 9.98 -0.26
N ALA A 386 -10.27 11.11 -0.07
CA ALA A 386 -10.05 12.07 -1.14
C ALA A 386 -9.24 11.47 -2.28
N ASN A 387 -8.19 10.70 -1.99
CA ASN A 387 -7.38 10.03 -3.00
C ASN A 387 -8.18 9.02 -3.83
N TRP A 388 -8.97 8.18 -3.16
CA TRP A 388 -9.83 7.21 -3.83
C TRP A 388 -10.88 7.90 -4.71
N ALA A 389 -11.58 8.92 -4.17
CA ALA A 389 -12.59 9.67 -4.92
C ALA A 389 -11.97 10.44 -6.11
N LEU A 390 -10.81 11.07 -5.91
CA LEU A 390 -10.07 11.74 -7.00
C LEU A 390 -9.71 10.75 -8.11
N THR A 391 -9.25 9.55 -7.75
CA THR A 391 -8.91 8.49 -8.71
C THR A 391 -10.13 8.07 -9.51
N MET A 392 -11.28 7.87 -8.86
CA MET A 392 -12.54 7.53 -9.54
C MET A 392 -12.98 8.62 -10.50
N VAL A 393 -12.99 9.89 -10.06
CA VAL A 393 -13.39 11.04 -10.88
C VAL A 393 -12.47 11.17 -12.10
N ASN A 394 -11.16 11.06 -11.91
CA ASN A 394 -10.19 11.13 -13.01
C ASN A 394 -10.31 9.96 -13.99
N SER A 395 -10.56 8.75 -13.48
CA SER A 395 -10.75 7.56 -14.33
C SER A 395 -11.98 7.69 -15.21
N VAL A 396 -13.10 8.20 -14.66
CA VAL A 396 -14.33 8.46 -15.43
C VAL A 396 -14.09 9.52 -16.52
N MET A 397 -13.43 10.64 -16.17
CA MET A 397 -13.11 11.69 -17.15
C MET A 397 -12.15 11.17 -18.23
N GLY A 398 -11.12 10.42 -17.86
CA GLY A 398 -10.17 9.81 -18.78
C GLY A 398 -10.84 8.84 -19.74
N ALA A 399 -11.75 7.99 -19.24
CA ALA A 399 -12.55 7.08 -20.08
C ALA A 399 -13.47 7.84 -21.05
N ALA A 400 -13.93 9.04 -20.67
CA ALA A 400 -14.69 9.94 -21.53
C ALA A 400 -13.82 10.79 -22.47
N GLY A 401 -12.50 10.61 -22.48
CA GLY A 401 -11.57 11.38 -23.32
C GLY A 401 -11.46 12.86 -22.91
N THR A 402 -11.77 13.20 -21.66
CA THR A 402 -11.77 14.57 -21.13
C THR A 402 -10.94 14.67 -19.84
N SER A 403 -10.91 15.85 -19.24
CA SER A 403 -10.20 16.14 -17.99
C SER A 403 -10.92 17.23 -17.20
N ALA A 404 -10.56 17.39 -15.92
CA ALA A 404 -11.09 18.48 -15.11
C ALA A 404 -10.74 19.87 -15.67
N SER A 405 -9.59 20.00 -16.35
CA SER A 405 -9.21 21.26 -17.01
C SER A 405 -10.09 21.55 -18.22
N ALA A 406 -10.47 20.52 -19.00
CA ALA A 406 -11.36 20.67 -20.15
C ALA A 406 -12.81 20.97 -19.74
N ILE A 407 -13.31 20.35 -18.65
CA ILE A 407 -14.66 20.59 -18.12
C ILE A 407 -14.78 21.97 -17.43
N GLY A 408 -13.69 22.43 -16.80
CA GLY A 408 -13.66 23.61 -15.95
C GLY A 408 -14.00 23.28 -14.49
N VAL A 409 -13.11 23.69 -13.59
CA VAL A 409 -13.23 23.42 -12.14
C VAL A 409 -14.46 24.09 -11.53
N GLU A 410 -14.83 25.28 -11.98
CA GLU A 410 -16.05 25.96 -11.51
C GLU A 410 -17.32 25.20 -11.92
N THR A 411 -17.33 24.62 -13.12
CA THR A 411 -18.44 23.76 -13.58
C THR A 411 -18.61 22.56 -12.66
N LEU A 412 -17.50 21.89 -12.30
CA LEU A 412 -17.50 20.78 -11.35
C LEU A 412 -18.02 21.24 -9.98
N LEU A 413 -17.59 22.41 -9.50
CA LEU A 413 -18.04 22.98 -8.23
C LEU A 413 -19.56 23.27 -8.23
N HIS A 414 -20.09 23.85 -9.30
CA HIS A 414 -21.54 24.08 -9.45
C HIS A 414 -22.37 22.79 -9.48
N LYS A 415 -21.74 21.64 -9.72
CA LYS A 415 -22.35 20.30 -9.63
C LYS A 415 -22.06 19.59 -8.31
N GLY A 416 -21.48 20.27 -7.32
CA GLY A 416 -21.16 19.73 -5.99
C GLY A 416 -19.86 18.93 -5.95
N VAL A 417 -19.06 18.92 -7.02
CA VAL A 417 -17.77 18.25 -7.05
C VAL A 417 -16.68 19.25 -6.68
N TYR A 418 -16.25 19.18 -5.42
CA TYR A 418 -15.11 19.98 -4.89
C TYR A 418 -13.77 19.44 -5.43
N TYR A 419 -13.58 19.49 -6.75
CA TYR A 419 -12.45 18.85 -7.41
C TYR A 419 -11.09 19.36 -6.90
N GLN A 420 -10.93 20.67 -6.69
CA GLN A 420 -9.69 21.20 -6.09
C GLN A 420 -9.47 20.72 -4.66
N GLY A 421 -10.54 20.58 -3.88
CA GLY A 421 -10.47 19.98 -2.54
C GLY A 421 -9.99 18.53 -2.59
N LEU A 422 -10.50 17.74 -3.55
CA LEU A 422 -10.05 16.36 -3.79
C LEU A 422 -8.58 16.31 -4.22
N VAL A 423 -8.15 17.20 -5.13
CA VAL A 423 -6.75 17.32 -5.56
C VAL A 423 -5.84 17.64 -4.38
N HIS A 424 -6.17 18.64 -3.57
CA HIS A 424 -5.35 19.02 -2.43
C HIS A 424 -5.35 17.95 -1.34
N LEU A 425 -6.49 17.39 -0.96
CA LEU A 425 -6.54 16.42 0.13
C LEU A 425 -6.02 15.03 -0.27
N GLY A 426 -6.23 14.62 -1.53
CA GLY A 426 -5.92 13.28 -2.03
C GLY A 426 -4.50 13.08 -2.55
N ASN A 427 -3.79 14.15 -2.96
CA ASN A 427 -2.40 14.03 -3.40
C ASN A 427 -1.43 13.96 -2.20
N GLY A 428 -0.58 12.94 -2.20
CA GLY A 428 0.30 12.64 -1.06
C GLY A 428 -0.42 12.01 0.13
N ALA A 429 -1.56 11.33 -0.11
CA ALA A 429 -2.43 10.77 0.93
C ALA A 429 -1.74 9.98 2.04
N PRO A 430 -0.71 9.13 1.80
CA PRO A 430 -0.03 8.40 2.89
C PRO A 430 0.62 9.35 3.90
N LEU A 431 1.41 10.31 3.39
CA LEU A 431 2.11 11.29 4.20
C LEU A 431 1.14 12.30 4.82
N ALA A 432 0.13 12.75 4.06
CA ALA A 432 -0.90 13.64 4.55
C ALA A 432 -1.73 12.99 5.68
N SER A 433 -2.11 11.72 5.52
CA SER A 433 -2.82 10.93 6.54
C SER A 433 -2.02 10.85 7.83
N MET A 434 -0.74 10.49 7.72
CA MET A 434 0.16 10.39 8.87
C MET A 434 0.35 11.74 9.56
N LEU A 435 0.56 12.80 8.79
CA LEU A 435 0.77 14.15 9.31
C LEU A 435 -0.45 14.67 10.05
N TRP A 436 -1.64 14.56 9.44
CA TRP A 436 -2.90 14.96 10.07
C TRP A 436 -3.21 14.10 11.30
N GLY A 437 -2.91 12.80 11.25
CA GLY A 437 -2.98 11.92 12.42
C GLY A 437 -2.07 12.37 13.56
N CYS A 438 -0.81 12.71 13.28
CA CYS A 438 0.14 13.26 14.25
C CYS A 438 -0.35 14.59 14.85
N ILE A 439 -0.84 15.51 14.02
CA ILE A 439 -1.39 16.79 14.49
C ILE A 439 -2.58 16.54 15.43
N ALA A 440 -3.52 15.69 15.02
CA ALA A 440 -4.71 15.38 15.80
C ALA A 440 -4.37 14.70 17.13
N ILE A 441 -3.55 13.65 17.11
CA ILE A 441 -3.20 12.92 18.33
C ILE A 441 -2.41 13.80 19.32
N PHE A 442 -1.48 14.63 18.83
CA PHE A 442 -0.75 15.55 19.71
C PHE A 442 -1.62 16.68 20.26
N ALA A 443 -2.66 17.10 19.54
CA ALA A 443 -3.69 17.99 20.09
C ALA A 443 -4.51 17.29 21.19
N ILE A 444 -5.01 16.08 20.91
CA ILE A 444 -5.83 15.28 21.83
C ILE A 444 -5.08 14.96 23.13
N LEU A 445 -3.81 14.56 23.01
CA LEU A 445 -2.97 14.20 24.16
C LEU A 445 -2.34 15.41 24.85
N ASN A 446 -2.69 16.63 24.45
CA ASN A 446 -2.13 17.86 24.99
C ASN A 446 -0.59 17.92 24.92
N GLN A 447 -0.02 17.54 23.77
CA GLN A 447 1.42 17.57 23.47
C GLN A 447 1.75 18.67 22.44
N PRO A 448 1.53 19.96 22.77
CA PRO A 448 1.54 21.03 21.78
C PRO A 448 2.88 21.18 21.05
N LEU A 449 4.02 21.00 21.71
CA LEU A 449 5.33 21.11 21.04
C LEU A 449 5.52 20.06 19.95
N ARG A 450 5.04 18.83 20.16
CA ARG A 450 5.06 17.77 19.14
C ARG A 450 4.08 18.07 18.01
N GLY A 451 2.92 18.64 18.32
CA GLY A 451 1.97 19.16 17.34
C GLY A 451 2.58 20.26 16.46
N ALA A 452 3.34 21.18 17.07
CA ALA A 452 4.06 22.23 16.34
C ALA A 452 5.12 21.66 15.39
N ILE A 453 5.90 20.68 15.85
CA ILE A 453 6.91 20.00 15.01
C ILE A 453 6.23 19.27 13.85
N ALA A 454 5.14 18.55 14.11
CA ALA A 454 4.38 17.88 13.05
C ALA A 454 3.88 18.90 12.01
N ALA A 455 3.21 19.97 12.45
CA ALA A 455 2.73 21.02 11.55
C ALA A 455 3.87 21.69 10.75
N ALA A 456 5.01 21.99 11.39
CA ALA A 456 6.18 22.54 10.71
C ALA A 456 6.76 21.57 9.68
N ALA A 457 6.83 20.27 9.98
CA ALA A 457 7.20 19.25 9.01
C ALA A 457 6.22 19.23 7.83
N GLY A 458 4.92 19.39 8.10
CA GLY A 458 3.89 19.58 7.09
C GLY A 458 4.16 20.75 6.15
N ALA A 459 4.51 21.91 6.69
CA ALA A 459 4.87 23.08 5.89
C ALA A 459 6.06 22.78 4.96
N ILE A 460 7.08 22.05 5.43
CA ILE A 460 8.23 21.64 4.62
C ILE A 460 7.80 20.69 3.50
N LEU A 461 6.98 19.67 3.81
CA LEU A 461 6.51 18.72 2.80
C LEU A 461 5.68 19.40 1.72
N VAL A 462 4.80 20.33 2.09
CA VAL A 462 4.02 21.13 1.15
C VAL A 462 4.91 22.06 0.33
N PHE A 463 5.92 22.68 0.94
CA PHE A 463 6.83 23.60 0.26
C PHE A 463 7.55 22.94 -0.92
N PHE A 464 7.83 21.63 -0.82
CA PHE A 464 8.39 20.83 -1.91
C PHE A 464 7.32 20.12 -2.77
N GLY A 465 6.04 20.35 -2.53
CA GLY A 465 4.94 19.71 -3.27
C GLY A 465 4.82 18.20 -3.03
N ILE A 466 5.33 17.69 -1.91
CA ILE A 466 5.27 16.25 -1.54
C ILE A 466 3.84 15.86 -1.14
N ILE A 467 3.11 16.78 -0.51
CA ILE A 467 1.69 16.63 -0.16
C ILE A 467 0.90 17.84 -0.68
N HIS A 468 -0.39 17.65 -0.92
CA HIS A 468 -1.34 18.68 -1.40
C HIS A 468 -1.09 19.24 -2.80
N SER A 469 -0.17 18.64 -3.56
CA SER A 469 0.17 19.02 -4.92
C SER A 469 0.18 17.80 -5.84
N PRO A 470 -0.29 17.91 -7.10
CA PRO A 470 -0.17 16.82 -8.08
C PRO A 470 1.28 16.62 -8.56
N ALA A 471 2.16 17.59 -8.32
CA ALA A 471 3.56 17.54 -8.75
C ALA A 471 4.50 18.15 -7.71
N VAL A 472 5.73 17.63 -7.70
CA VAL A 472 6.84 18.19 -6.90
C VAL A 472 7.27 19.52 -7.47
N GLY A 473 7.61 20.45 -6.58
CA GLY A 473 8.15 21.73 -6.96
C GLY A 473 8.39 22.59 -5.73
N ILE A 474 9.21 23.62 -5.89
CA ILE A 474 9.50 24.55 -4.80
C ILE A 474 8.46 25.65 -4.84
N ALA A 475 7.57 25.68 -3.83
CA ALA A 475 6.57 26.72 -3.63
C ALA A 475 5.70 27.01 -4.88
N THR A 476 5.27 25.97 -5.58
CA THR A 476 4.55 26.08 -6.86
C THR A 476 3.03 26.20 -6.69
N GLY A 477 2.39 27.08 -7.46
CA GLY A 477 0.93 27.19 -7.52
C GLY A 477 0.26 27.49 -6.17
N SER A 478 -0.77 26.70 -5.81
CA SER A 478 -1.51 26.86 -4.56
C SER A 478 -0.82 26.28 -3.32
N THR A 479 0.36 25.65 -3.46
CA THR A 479 1.09 25.05 -2.33
C THR A 479 1.47 26.08 -1.27
N LEU A 480 1.79 27.32 -1.65
CA LEU A 480 2.13 28.39 -0.71
C LEU A 480 1.03 28.67 0.30
N MET A 481 -0.25 28.62 -0.11
CA MET A 481 -1.39 28.77 0.80
C MET A 481 -1.34 27.70 1.91
N PHE A 482 -1.06 26.45 1.54
CA PHE A 482 -0.96 25.34 2.48
C PHE A 482 0.30 25.46 3.36
N VAL A 483 1.43 25.94 2.84
CA VAL A 483 2.63 26.23 3.65
C VAL A 483 2.26 27.20 4.78
N TYR A 484 1.62 28.32 4.44
CA TYR A 484 1.18 29.29 5.44
C TYR A 484 0.18 28.69 6.42
N ALA A 485 -0.79 27.89 5.95
CA ALA A 485 -1.74 27.21 6.82
C ALA A 485 -1.05 26.30 7.85
N TYR A 486 -0.08 25.48 7.44
CA TYR A 486 0.68 24.63 8.36
C TYR A 486 1.55 25.44 9.33
N LEU A 487 2.16 26.54 8.88
CA LEU A 487 2.91 27.44 9.76
C LEU A 487 1.99 28.12 10.79
N MET A 488 0.78 28.50 10.40
CA MET A 488 -0.23 29.03 11.32
C MET A 488 -0.65 27.98 12.37
N MET A 489 -0.85 26.73 11.95
CA MET A 489 -1.11 25.62 12.88
C MET A 489 0.06 25.42 13.85
N ALA A 490 1.30 25.45 13.37
CA ALA A 490 2.48 25.35 14.21
C ALA A 490 2.56 26.51 15.23
N ALA A 491 2.31 27.74 14.79
CA ALA A 491 2.27 28.92 15.65
C ALA A 491 1.18 28.80 16.74
N LEU A 492 0.01 28.28 16.40
CA LEU A 492 -1.07 28.06 17.36
C LEU A 492 -0.70 27.02 18.42
N PHE A 493 -0.02 25.93 18.03
CA PHE A 493 0.52 24.97 18.99
C PHE A 493 1.59 25.56 19.90
N VAL A 494 2.50 26.39 19.35
CA VAL A 494 3.50 27.09 20.15
C VAL A 494 2.84 28.03 21.15
N LEU A 495 1.83 28.81 20.73
CA LEU A 495 1.04 29.65 21.62
C LEU A 495 0.38 28.82 22.74
N LYS A 496 -0.25 27.69 22.37
CA LYS A 496 -0.84 26.77 23.34
C LYS A 496 0.19 26.25 24.36
N HIS A 497 1.39 25.88 23.91
CA HIS A 497 2.47 25.47 24.80
C HIS A 497 2.83 26.55 25.83
N PHE A 498 2.91 27.82 25.40
CA PHE A 498 3.17 28.93 26.31
C PHE A 498 2.03 29.16 27.31
N LEU A 499 0.77 29.07 26.87
CA LEU A 499 -0.40 29.22 27.74
C LEU A 499 -0.47 28.10 28.80
N ASP A 500 -0.27 26.85 28.40
CA ASP A 500 -0.25 25.70 29.31
C ASP A 500 0.89 25.82 30.34
N SER A 501 2.07 26.28 29.89
CA SER A 501 3.23 26.48 30.76
C SER A 501 2.97 27.56 31.82
N ARG A 502 2.37 28.70 31.43
CA ARG A 502 2.00 29.77 32.37
C ARG A 502 1.02 29.27 33.43
N LYS A 503 -0.04 28.58 33.00
CA LYS A 503 -1.05 28.02 33.91
C LYS A 503 -0.44 27.06 34.94
N SER A 504 0.49 26.21 34.51
CA SER A 504 1.18 25.28 35.42
C SER A 504 2.01 25.99 36.49
N VAL A 505 2.63 27.13 36.14
CA VAL A 505 3.40 27.94 37.10
C VAL A 505 2.47 28.61 38.11
N GLU A 506 1.33 29.14 37.66
CA GLU A 506 0.32 29.75 38.53
C GLU A 506 -0.27 28.74 39.52
N GLU A 507 -0.61 27.52 39.06
CA GLU A 507 -1.11 26.44 39.91
C GLU A 507 -0.09 26.01 40.98
N GLN A 508 1.19 25.87 40.61
CA GLN A 508 2.26 25.53 41.57
C GLN A 508 2.48 26.64 42.62
N GLN A 509 2.37 27.91 42.22
CA GLN A 509 2.48 29.04 43.14
C GLN A 509 1.28 29.09 44.11
N ALA A 510 0.08 28.80 43.63
CA ALA A 510 -1.12 28.71 44.46
C ALA A 510 -1.01 27.56 45.49
N GLU A 511 -0.62 26.35 45.07
CA GLU A 511 -0.42 25.22 45.99
C GLU A 511 0.65 25.50 47.05
N LYS A 512 1.75 26.16 46.66
CA LYS A 512 2.83 26.52 47.59
C LYS A 512 2.35 27.53 48.63
N SER A 513 1.55 28.51 48.21
CA SER A 513 0.96 29.51 49.09
C SER A 513 -0.05 28.89 50.06
N GLU A 514 -0.87 27.94 49.58
CA GLU A 514 -1.83 27.22 50.42
C GLU A 514 -1.12 26.34 51.48
N LYS A 515 -0.04 25.64 51.11
CA LYS A 515 0.77 24.86 52.05
C LYS A 515 1.42 25.73 53.13
N LEU A 516 1.94 26.91 52.76
CA LEU A 516 2.50 27.87 53.71
C LEU A 516 1.44 28.39 54.69
N SER A 517 0.21 28.63 54.23
CA SER A 517 -0.89 29.10 55.07
C SER A 517 -1.41 28.05 56.06
N LYS A 518 -1.25 26.75 55.77
CA LYS A 518 -1.67 25.63 56.63
C LYS A 518 -0.58 25.18 57.62
N SER A 519 0.64 25.72 57.50
CA SER A 519 1.79 25.42 58.38
C SER A 519 2.03 26.47 59.49
N VAL A 520 1.20 27.51 59.53
CA VAL A 520 1.12 28.53 60.60
C VAL A 520 -0.17 28.30 61.35
#